data_AF-A0A2H0TD53-F1
#
_entry.id   AF-A0A2H0TD53-F1
#
_cell.length_a   1.000
_cell.length_b   1.000
_cell.length_c   1.000
_cell.angle_alpha   90.00
_cell.angle_beta   90.00
_cell.angle_gamma   90.00
#
_symmetry.space_group_name_H-M   'P 1'
#
loop_
_entity.id
_entity.type
_entity.pdbx_description
1 polymer ?
#
loop_
_entity_poly.entity_id
_entity_poly.type
_entity_poly.pdbx_seq_one_letter_code
_entity_poly.pdbx_strand_id
1 'polypeptide(L)'
;MRENPVKKKKRYKILKNGKFIESTTPGKYAGWAPRKIFGRMDCESGMRMLKKNRVFLHTYEETIAQDYHSCKKCRPTPDDAY
;
A
#
# COMPACT_ATOMS: atom_id res chain seq x y z
N MET A 1 -19.10 0.33 -35.83
CA MET A 1 -18.64 0.96 -34.57
C MET A 1 -18.05 -0.18 -33.72
N ARG A 2 -16.73 -0.22 -33.51
CA ARG A 2 -16.09 -1.28 -32.70
C ARG A 2 -16.03 -0.78 -31.26
N GLU A 3 -16.78 -1.42 -30.37
CA GLU A 3 -16.75 -1.15 -28.93
C GLU A 3 -15.32 -1.36 -28.41
N ASN A 4 -14.74 -0.30 -27.84
CA ASN A 4 -13.44 -0.36 -27.19
C ASN A 4 -13.54 -1.33 -26.00
N PRO A 5 -12.65 -2.32 -25.86
CA PRO A 5 -12.68 -3.21 -24.71
C PRO A 5 -12.42 -2.37 -23.45
N VAL A 6 -13.41 -2.28 -22.58
CA VAL A 6 -13.32 -1.63 -21.27
C VAL A 6 -12.17 -2.29 -20.51
N LYS A 7 -11.00 -1.64 -20.50
CA LYS A 7 -9.82 -2.08 -19.73
C LYS A 7 -10.29 -2.33 -18.30
N LYS A 8 -10.31 -3.60 -17.86
CA LYS A 8 -10.68 -3.98 -16.49
C LYS A 8 -9.87 -3.12 -15.52
N LYS A 9 -10.55 -2.28 -14.73
CA LYS A 9 -9.90 -1.47 -13.68
C LYS A 9 -9.24 -2.42 -12.68
N LYS A 10 -7.94 -2.21 -12.42
CA LYS A 10 -7.20 -2.99 -11.41
C LYS A 10 -7.81 -2.71 -10.04
N ARG A 11 -8.11 -3.77 -9.29
CA ARG A 11 -8.56 -3.67 -7.89
C ARG A 11 -7.37 -4.00 -6.98
N TYR A 12 -7.15 -3.15 -6.00
CA TYR A 12 -6.10 -3.28 -5.00
C TYR A 12 -6.73 -3.58 -3.66
N LYS A 13 -6.16 -4.54 -2.94
CA LYS A 13 -6.54 -4.83 -1.56
C LYS A 13 -5.77 -3.88 -0.65
N ILE A 14 -6.45 -2.87 -0.12
CA ILE A 14 -5.86 -1.87 0.78
C ILE A 14 -6.38 -2.07 2.20
N LEU A 15 -5.52 -1.90 3.20
CA LEU A 15 -5.91 -1.87 4.60
C LEU A 15 -6.33 -0.43 4.94
N LYS A 16 -7.61 -0.26 5.28
CA LYS A 16 -8.22 1.00 5.69
C LYS A 16 -9.06 0.78 6.95
N ASN A 17 -8.86 1.59 7.98
CA ASN A 17 -9.55 1.44 9.27
C ASN A 17 -9.51 0.00 9.84
N GLY A 18 -8.38 -0.69 9.68
CA GLY A 18 -8.19 -2.08 10.11
C GLY A 18 -8.96 -3.14 9.33
N LYS A 19 -9.60 -2.77 8.22
CA LYS A 19 -10.27 -3.70 7.32
C LYS A 19 -9.63 -3.67 5.95
N PHE A 20 -9.53 -4.84 5.32
CA PHE A 20 -9.10 -4.90 3.92
C PHE A 20 -10.28 -4.57 3.01
N ILE A 21 -10.17 -3.47 2.26
CA ILE A 21 -11.15 -3.06 1.26
C ILE A 21 -10.56 -3.19 -0.14
N GLU A 22 -11.42 -3.42 -1.13
CA GLU A 22 -11.04 -3.29 -2.54
C GLU A 22 -11.09 -1.82 -2.95
N SER A 23 -9.99 -1.33 -3.52
CA SER A 23 -9.87 0.03 -4.03
C SER A 23 -9.41 0.02 -5.48
N THR A 24 -9.83 1.01 -6.26
CA THR A 24 -9.26 1.26 -7.59
C THR A 24 -7.89 1.91 -7.53
N THR A 25 -7.49 2.39 -6.34
CA THR A 25 -6.17 2.99 -6.07
C THR A 25 -5.35 2.12 -5.11
N PRO A 26 -4.03 1.97 -5.32
CA PRO A 26 -3.15 1.13 -4.52
C PRO A 26 -2.84 1.65 -3.12
N GLY A 27 -3.49 2.70 -2.61
CA GLY A 27 -3.10 3.32 -1.33
C GLY A 27 -1.81 4.15 -1.42
N LYS A 28 -1.50 4.90 -0.35
CA LYS A 28 -0.37 5.84 -0.29
C LYS A 28 0.95 5.15 0.08
N TYR A 29 0.87 4.08 0.88
CA TYR A 29 2.04 3.35 1.37
C TYR A 29 1.96 1.85 1.05
N ALA A 30 3.12 1.20 0.98
CA ALA A 30 3.24 -0.24 0.82
C ALA A 30 3.78 -0.88 2.11
N GLY A 31 3.14 -1.95 2.56
CA GLY A 31 3.44 -2.66 3.79
C GLY A 31 3.88 -4.10 3.59
N TRP A 32 4.62 -4.61 4.56
CA TRP A 32 4.95 -6.01 4.77
C TRP A 32 4.03 -6.57 5.84
N ALA A 33 3.05 -7.39 5.46
CA ALA A 33 2.10 -7.96 6.42
C ALA A 33 2.77 -8.83 7.51
N PRO A 34 3.62 -9.84 7.17
CA PRO A 34 4.27 -10.69 8.17
C PRO A 34 5.06 -9.98 9.28
N ARG A 35 5.71 -8.84 9.00
CA ARG A 35 6.49 -8.10 10.00
C ARG A 35 5.88 -6.76 10.38
N LYS A 36 4.68 -6.45 9.88
CA LYS A 36 4.00 -5.17 10.03
C LYS A 36 4.94 -3.97 9.79
N ILE A 37 5.66 -3.95 8.67
CA ILE A 37 6.55 -2.82 8.32
C ILE A 37 5.96 -2.09 7.13
N PHE A 38 5.81 -0.77 7.17
CA PHE A 38 5.36 -0.01 6.01
C PHE A 38 6.40 0.99 5.53
N GLY A 39 6.34 1.30 4.25
CA GLY A 39 7.24 2.21 3.58
C GLY A 39 6.58 2.84 2.38
N ARG A 40 7.37 3.64 1.69
CA ARG A 40 6.99 4.28 0.44
C ARG A 40 6.82 3.26 -0.69
N MET A 41 6.01 3.59 -1.69
CA MET A 41 5.82 2.74 -2.87
C MET A 41 7.10 2.60 -3.71
N ASP A 42 7.97 3.61 -3.67
CA ASP A 42 9.25 3.68 -4.37
C ASP A 42 10.42 3.06 -3.55
N CYS A 43 10.15 2.48 -2.37
CA CYS A 43 11.22 1.96 -1.54
C CYS A 43 11.81 0.69 -2.14
N GLU A 44 13.12 0.69 -2.45
CA GLU A 44 13.83 -0.47 -3.01
C GLU A 44 13.61 -1.77 -2.21
N SER A 45 13.59 -1.68 -0.88
CA SER A 45 13.37 -2.85 -0.02
C SER A 45 11.92 -3.36 -0.10
N GLY A 46 10.96 -2.46 -0.30
CA GLY A 46 9.57 -2.82 -0.60
C GLY A 46 9.42 -3.44 -1.99
N MET A 47 10.15 -2.96 -2.99
CA MET A 47 10.12 -3.50 -4.35
C MET A 47 10.55 -4.96 -4.41
N ARG A 48 11.54 -5.36 -3.60
CA ARG A 48 12.03 -6.75 -3.49
C ARG A 48 11.07 -7.68 -2.74
N MET A 49 10.02 -7.17 -2.12
CA MET A 49 9.09 -7.96 -1.35
C MET A 49 8.16 -8.79 -2.25
N LEU A 50 7.96 -10.06 -1.88
CA LEU A 50 7.00 -10.95 -2.52
C LEU A 50 5.59 -10.34 -2.51
N LYS A 51 4.89 -10.39 -3.66
CA LYS A 51 3.55 -9.81 -3.82
C LYS A 51 2.55 -10.32 -2.78
N LYS A 52 2.63 -11.60 -2.39
CA LYS A 52 1.75 -12.21 -1.36
C LYS A 52 1.89 -11.59 0.04
N ASN A 53 3.05 -10.99 0.32
CA ASN A 53 3.35 -10.38 1.61
C ASN A 53 3.16 -8.86 1.57
N ARG A 54 2.95 -8.30 0.38
CA ARG A 54 2.79 -6.87 0.16
C ARG A 54 1.33 -6.50 0.39
N VAL A 55 1.11 -5.59 1.32
CA VAL A 55 -0.18 -4.95 1.56
C VAL A 55 -0.08 -3.48 1.19
N PHE A 56 -1.23 -2.89 0.91
CA PHE A 56 -1.32 -1.49 0.56
C PHE A 56 -2.06 -0.76 1.68
N LEU A 57 -1.59 0.43 2.03
CA LEU A 57 -2.03 1.16 3.21
C LEU A 57 -2.52 2.54 2.81
N HIS A 58 -3.61 2.99 3.42
CA HIS A 58 -4.28 4.23 2.99
C HIS A 58 -3.58 5.49 3.50
N THR A 59 -3.43 5.63 4.81
CA THR A 59 -2.83 6.81 5.47
C THR A 59 -1.77 6.40 6.48
N TYR A 60 -0.87 7.31 6.82
CA TYR A 60 0.20 7.06 7.78
C TYR A 60 -0.38 6.73 9.17
N GLU A 61 -1.32 7.55 9.63
CA GLU A 61 -1.92 7.44 10.97
C GLU A 61 -2.68 6.13 11.15
N GLU A 62 -3.53 5.76 10.18
CA GLU A 62 -4.23 4.46 10.22
C GLU A 62 -3.24 3.30 10.23
N THR A 63 -2.12 3.44 9.51
CA THR A 63 -1.08 2.41 9.47
C THR A 63 -0.44 2.21 10.85
N ILE A 64 -0.07 3.30 11.52
CA ILE A 64 0.45 3.25 12.89
C ILE A 64 -0.58 2.65 13.85
N ALA A 65 -1.85 3.03 13.71
CA ALA A 65 -2.95 2.49 14.53
C ALA A 65 -3.18 0.97 14.33
N GLN A 66 -2.61 0.36 13.30
CA GLN A 66 -2.67 -1.08 13.02
C GLN A 66 -1.39 -1.83 13.44
N ASP A 67 -0.57 -1.22 14.30
CA ASP A 67 0.76 -1.68 14.73
C ASP A 67 1.77 -1.86 13.60
N TYR A 68 1.63 -1.12 12.50
CA TYR A 68 2.68 -1.10 11.48
C TYR A 68 3.76 -0.10 11.87
N HIS A 69 5.01 -0.51 11.72
CA HIS A 69 6.18 0.32 12.00
C HIS A 69 6.78 0.86 10.71
N SER A 70 7.32 2.07 10.77
CA SER A 70 7.93 2.71 9.61
C SER A 70 9.21 1.98 9.17
N CYS A 71 9.42 1.91 7.87
CA CYS A 71 10.60 1.31 7.29
C CYS A 71 11.82 2.18 7.63
N LYS A 72 12.82 1.58 8.29
CA LYS A 72 14.04 2.28 8.72
C LYS A 72 14.86 2.89 7.58
N LYS A 73 14.68 2.40 6.34
CA LYS A 73 15.40 2.85 5.15
C LYS A 73 14.75 4.06 4.49
N CYS A 74 13.48 3.92 4.06
CA CYS A 74 12.79 5.02 3.38
C CYS A 74 12.16 6.04 4.31
N ARG A 75 11.98 5.70 5.60
CA ARG A 75 11.46 6.58 6.66
C ARG A 75 10.28 7.42 6.17
N PRO A 76 9.15 6.79 5.81
CA PRO A 76 7.99 7.53 5.30
C PRO A 76 7.52 8.55 6.34
N THR A 77 7.08 9.72 5.87
CA THR A 77 6.46 10.77 6.68
C THR A 77 4.98 10.96 6.31
N PRO A 78 4.16 11.56 7.18
CA PRO A 78 2.75 11.86 6.86
C PRO A 78 2.62 12.87 5.71
N ASP A 79 3.51 13.85 5.69
CA ASP A 79 3.52 15.00 4.77
C ASP A 79 3.99 14.64 3.36
N ASP A 80 4.59 13.47 3.19
CA ASP A 80 5.08 13.07 1.89
C ASP A 80 3.93 12.99 0.88
N ALA A 81 3.97 13.84 -0.15
CA ALA A 81 3.05 13.76 -1.30
C ALA A 81 3.69 12.87 -2.37
N TYR A 82 3.14 11.66 -2.54
CA TYR A 82 3.60 10.67 -3.52
C TYR A 82 2.49 10.32 -4.50
#